data_AF-A0A1H3HCP3-F1
#
_entry.id   AF-A0A1H3HCP3-F1
#
_cell.length_a   1.000
_cell.length_b   1.000
_cell.length_c   1.000
_cell.angle_alpha   90.00
_cell.angle_beta   90.00
_cell.angle_gamma   90.00
#
_symmetry.space_group_name_H-M   'P 1'
#
loop_
_entity.id
_entity.type
_entity.pdbx_description
1 polymer ?
#
loop_
_entity_poly.entity_id
_entity_poly.type
_entity_poly.pdbx_seq_one_letter_code
_entity_poly.pdbx_strand_id
1 'polypeptide(L)' 'MSWSEFANLLQGILPETPLGQIVSIRCEENKEILKYFTPEQHRIRNDWRAQHSAVEDMSNAEKEKDNAEIQEMLRNAFG' A
#
# COMPACT_ATOMS: atom_id res chain seq x y z
N MET A 1 18.74 11.84 -24.90
CA MET A 1 18.81 10.54 -24.24
C MET A 1 18.78 9.46 -25.31
N SER A 2 19.81 8.63 -25.35
CA SER A 2 19.88 7.45 -26.21
C SER A 2 19.04 6.30 -25.63
N TRP A 3 18.68 5.35 -26.48
CA TRP A 3 17.97 4.14 -26.06
C TRP A 3 18.74 3.35 -24.98
N SER A 4 20.07 3.34 -25.07
CA SER A 4 20.94 2.69 -24.08
C SER A 4 20.92 3.40 -22.73
N GLU A 5 20.92 4.73 -22.69
CA GLU A 5 20.78 5.50 -21.44
C GLU A 5 19.43 5.24 -20.77
N PHE A 6 18.36 5.22 -21.56
CA PHE A 6 17.02 4.89 -21.06
C PHE A 6 16.95 3.47 -20.50
N ALA A 7 17.42 2.47 -21.26
CA ALA A 7 17.46 1.09 -20.83
C ALA A 7 18.29 0.92 -19.55
N ASN A 8 19.40 1.65 -19.43
CA ASN A 8 20.25 1.62 -18.25
C ASN A 8 19.53 2.11 -16.99
N LEU A 9 18.71 3.16 -17.10
CA LEU A 9 17.91 3.68 -15.98
C LEU A 9 16.80 2.73 -15.55
N LEU A 10 16.22 1.98 -16.49
CA LEU A 10 15.15 1.02 -16.19
C LEU A 10 15.65 -0.23 -15.45
N GLN A 11 16.95 -0.55 -15.54
CA GLN A 11 17.50 -1.77 -14.92
C GLN A 11 17.19 -1.90 -13.43
N GLY A 12 17.03 -0.79 -12.69
CA GLY A 12 16.73 -0.83 -11.26
C GLY A 12 15.30 -1.24 -10.90
N ILE A 13 14.35 -1.11 -11.82
CA ILE A 13 12.92 -1.38 -11.59
C ILE A 13 12.41 -2.63 -12.31
N LEU A 14 13.30 -3.38 -12.96
CA LEU A 14 12.91 -4.59 -13.67
C LEU A 14 12.33 -5.63 -12.71
N PRO A 15 11.42 -6.51 -13.17
CA PRO A 15 10.76 -7.49 -12.32
C PRO A 15 11.72 -8.36 -11.52
N GLU A 16 12.87 -8.72 -12.10
CA GLU A 16 13.91 -9.54 -11.47
C GLU A 16 14.70 -8.84 -10.37
N THR A 17 14.57 -7.52 -10.21
CA THR A 17 15.25 -6.81 -9.13
C THR A 17 14.51 -6.96 -7.81
N PRO A 18 15.20 -6.82 -6.66
CA PRO A 18 14.54 -6.81 -5.36
C PRO A 18 13.42 -5.77 -5.27
N LEU A 19 13.61 -4.60 -5.89
CA LEU A 19 12.57 -3.55 -5.93
C LEU A 19 11.38 -3.98 -6.80
N GLY A 20 11.63 -4.54 -7.99
CA GLY A 20 10.58 -5.05 -8.87
C GLY A 20 9.76 -6.16 -8.23
N GLN A 21 10.39 -7.04 -7.45
CA GLN A 21 9.69 -8.07 -6.67
C GLN A 21 8.78 -7.46 -5.59
N ILE A 22 9.26 -6.47 -4.83
CA ILE A 22 8.43 -5.77 -3.83
C ILE A 22 7.24 -5.06 -4.47
N VAL A 23 7.46 -4.36 -5.59
CA VAL A 23 6.39 -3.69 -6.35
C VAL A 23 5.37 -4.72 -6.84
N SER A 24 5.84 -5.84 -7.40
CA SER A 24 4.96 -6.93 -7.86
C SER A 24 4.09 -7.48 -6.73
N ILE A 25 4.65 -7.71 -5.54
CA ILE A 25 3.90 -8.18 -4.36
C ILE A 25 2.83 -7.16 -3.94
N ARG A 26 3.14 -5.86 -3.95
CA ARG A 26 2.22 -4.79 -3.53
C ARG A 26 1.07 -4.59 -4.53
N CYS A 27 1.38 -4.63 -5.81
CA CYS A 27 0.46 -4.40 -6.91
C CYS A 27 -0.38 -5.63 -7.29
N GLU A 28 -0.10 -6.81 -6.74
CA GLU A 28 -0.84 -8.03 -7.06
C GLU A 28 -2.30 -7.97 -6.57
N GLU A 29 -3.23 -8.25 -7.49
CA GLU A 29 -4.69 -8.28 -7.27
C GLU A 29 -5.35 -9.59 -7.75
N ASN A 30 -4.62 -10.43 -8.47
CA ASN A 30 -5.14 -11.71 -8.95
C ASN A 30 -5.28 -12.69 -7.79
N LYS A 31 -6.53 -13.04 -7.47
CA LYS A 31 -6.89 -13.96 -6.39
C LYS A 31 -6.25 -15.33 -6.51
N GLU A 32 -6.03 -15.84 -7.73
CA GLU A 32 -5.39 -17.15 -7.91
C GLU A 32 -3.90 -17.11 -7.57
N ILE A 33 -3.23 -15.97 -7.82
CA ILE A 33 -1.82 -15.78 -7.46
C ILE A 33 -1.69 -15.56 -5.94
N LEU A 34 -2.57 -14.75 -5.37
CA LEU A 34 -2.57 -14.43 -3.93
C LEU A 34 -2.73 -15.67 -3.03
N LYS A 35 -3.37 -16.74 -3.50
CA LYS A 35 -3.50 -18.01 -2.73
C LYS A 35 -2.16 -18.69 -2.46
N TYR A 36 -1.16 -18.45 -3.30
CA TYR A 36 0.15 -19.07 -3.22
C TYR A 36 1.21 -18.14 -2.62
N PHE A 37 0.81 -16.96 -2.15
CA PHE A 37 1.73 -16.06 -1.46
C PHE A 37 2.24 -16.69 -0.17
N THR A 38 3.52 -16.48 0.10
CA THR A 38 4.11 -16.83 1.38
C THR A 38 3.56 -15.91 2.48
N PRO A 39 3.67 -16.31 3.76
CA PRO A 39 3.29 -15.45 4.88
C PRO A 39 3.98 -14.07 4.83
N GLU A 40 5.24 -14.01 4.40
CA GLU A 40 5.99 -12.76 4.29
C GLU A 40 5.49 -11.88 3.13
N GLN A 41 5.12 -12.47 1.99
CA GLN A 41 4.53 -11.72 0.87
C GLN A 41 3.17 -11.12 1.25
N HIS A 42 2.35 -11.87 2.00
CA HIS A 42 1.12 -11.35 2.57
C HIS A 42 1.39 -10.20 3.55
N ARG A 43 2.40 -10.32 4.42
CA ARG A 43 2.78 -9.25 5.35
C ARG A 43 3.17 -7.97 4.59
N ILE A 44 4.06 -8.06 3.61
CA ILE A 44 4.50 -6.91 2.80
C ILE A 44 3.31 -6.21 2.11
N ARG A 45 2.41 -6.98 1.50
CA ARG A 45 1.22 -6.45 0.82
C ARG A 45 0.24 -5.83 1.81
N ASN A 46 -0.04 -6.50 2.92
CA ASN A 46 -1.02 -6.05 3.90
C ASN A 46 -0.53 -4.83 4.68
N ASP A 47 0.75 -4.79 5.07
CA ASP A 47 1.36 -3.62 5.72
C ASP A 47 1.29 -2.39 4.80
N TRP A 48 1.62 -2.59 3.51
CA TRP A 48 1.50 -1.53 2.51
C TRP A 48 0.05 -1.06 2.38
N ARG A 49 -0.91 -1.97 2.24
CA ARG A 49 -2.32 -1.59 2.15
C ARG A 49 -2.83 -0.94 3.41
N ALA A 50 -2.55 -1.45 4.61
CA ALA A 50 -2.97 -0.83 5.85
C ALA A 50 -2.48 0.63 5.97
N GLN A 51 -1.28 0.91 5.46
CA GLN A 51 -0.72 2.27 5.41
C GLN A 51 -1.37 3.18 4.35
N HIS A 52 -2.00 2.61 3.31
CA HIS A 52 -2.56 3.35 2.17
C HIS A 52 -4.10 3.23 2.04
N SER A 53 -4.76 2.31 2.74
CA SER A 53 -6.17 1.94 2.56
C SER A 53 -7.14 2.71 3.45
N ALA A 54 -6.70 3.23 4.60
CA ALA A 54 -7.59 3.94 5.51
C ALA A 54 -7.95 5.36 5.01
N VAL A 55 -7.21 5.94 4.07
CA VAL A 55 -7.42 7.32 3.62
C VAL A 55 -7.88 7.40 2.17
N GLU A 56 -7.51 6.44 1.33
CA GLU A 56 -7.83 6.48 -0.10
C GLU A 56 -9.30 6.13 -0.40
N ASP A 57 -9.92 5.25 0.38
CA ASP A 57 -11.27 4.71 0.08
C ASP A 57 -12.43 5.39 0.85
N MET A 58 -12.14 6.24 1.83
CA MET A 58 -13.19 6.90 2.63
C MET A 58 -13.77 8.14 1.94
N SER A 59 -15.09 8.26 1.94
CA SER A 59 -15.78 9.51 1.58
C SER A 59 -15.40 10.63 2.54
N ASN A 60 -15.39 11.89 2.08
CA ASN A 60 -15.12 13.04 2.95
C ASN A 60 -16.08 13.08 4.15
N ALA A 61 -17.34 12.66 3.97
CA ALA A 61 -18.33 12.62 5.04
C ALA A 61 -18.00 11.56 6.12
N GLU A 62 -17.40 10.43 5.72
CA GLU A 62 -17.00 9.37 6.64
C GLU A 62 -15.76 9.80 7.43
N LYS A 63 -14.81 10.49 6.76
CA LYS A 63 -13.64 11.08 7.42
C LYS A 63 -14.03 12.13 8.47
N GLU A 64 -15.04 12.95 8.19
CA GLU A 64 -15.54 13.97 9.13
C GLU A 64 -16.23 13.34 10.35
N LYS A 65 -16.99 12.27 10.14
CA LYS A 65 -17.67 11.55 11.21
C LYS A 65 -16.67 10.88 12.17
N ASP A 66 -15.71 10.14 11.62
CA ASP A 66 -14.70 9.45 12.43
C ASP A 66 -13.86 10.45 13.25
N ASN A 67 -13.54 11.61 12.68
CA ASN A 67 -12.86 12.69 13.41
C ASN A 67 -13.72 13.26 14.55
N ALA A 68 -15.02 13.40 14.36
CA ALA A 68 -15.93 13.90 15.40
C ALA A 68 -16.04 12.91 16.58
N GLU A 69 -16.12 11.61 16.29
CA GLU A 69 -16.18 10.56 17.32
C GLU A 69 -14.87 10.48 18.12
N ILE A 70 -13.72 10.62 17.46
CA ILE A 70 -12.43 10.70 18.14
C ILE A 70 -12.35 11.94 19.07
N GLN A 71 -12.85 13.11 18.62
CA GLN A 71 -12.87 14.31 19.46
C GLN A 71 -13.74 14.15 20.71
N GLU A 72 -14.89 13.48 20.59
CA GLU A 72 -15.77 13.20 21.71
C GLU A 72 -15.14 12.22 22.70
N MET A 73 -14.52 11.15 22.19
CA MET A 73 -13.80 10.18 23.01
C MET A 73 -12.66 10.84 23.81
N LEU A 74 -11.88 11.72 23.17
CA LEU A 74 -10.80 12.45 23.83
C LEU A 74 -11.32 13.45 24.88
N ARG A 75 -12.45 14.12 24.60
CA ARG A 75 -13.11 14.99 25.58
C ARG A 75 -13.54 14.19 26.81
N ASN A 76 -14.11 13.00 26.64
CA ASN A 76 -14.58 12.19 27.75
C ASN A 76 -13.44 11.51 28.53
N ALA A 77 -12.31 11.25 27.88
CA ALA A 77 -11.15 10.62 28.50
C ALA A 77 -10.24 11.61 29.24
N PHE A 78 -10.19 12.88 28.81
CA PHE A 78 -9.22 13.87 29.28
C PHE A 78 -9.80 15.25 29.66
N GLY A 79 -11.11 15.47 29.51
CA GLY A 79 -11.82 16.66 29.96
C GLY A 79 -12.62 16.40 31.24
#